data_AF-A0A6L7P8L0-F1
#
_entry.id   AF-A0A6L7P8L0-F1
#
_cell.length_a   1.000
_cell.length_b   1.000
_cell.length_c   1.000
_cell.angle_alpha   90.00
_cell.angle_beta   90.00
_cell.angle_gamma   90.00
#
_symmetry.space_group_name_H-M   'P 1'
#
loop_
_entity.id
_entity.type
_entity.pdbx_description
1 polymer ?
#
loop_
_entity_poly.entity_id
_entity_poly.type
_entity_poly.pdbx_seq_one_letter_code
_entity_poly.pdbx_strand_id
1 'polypeptide(L)' 'LCMTARGVRKPGSKMLTSAMRGAFRSDANTRAEFLELIRPPR' A
#
# COMPACT_ATOMS: atom_id res chain seq x y z
N LEU A 1 10.92 6.81 9.62
CA LEU A 1 11.28 6.94 11.05
C LEU A 1 10.52 8.04 11.80
N CYS A 2 9.93 9.05 11.14
CA CYS A 2 9.30 10.17 11.85
C CYS A 2 8.23 9.74 12.84
N MET A 3 7.33 8.82 12.47
CA MET A 3 6.31 8.31 13.40
C MET A 3 6.85 7.37 14.48
N THR A 4 8.09 6.90 14.36
CA THR A 4 8.68 5.88 15.23
C THR A 4 9.64 6.49 16.24
N ALA A 5 10.46 7.45 15.82
CA ALA A 5 11.53 8.07 16.61
C ALA A 5 11.23 9.53 17.00
N ARG A 6 10.26 10.17 16.36
CA ARG A 6 9.83 11.55 16.62
C ARG A 6 8.29 11.59 16.69
N GLY A 7 7.69 12.73 17.01
CA GLY A 7 6.23 12.92 16.96
C GLY A 7 5.42 11.83 17.69
N VAL A 8 4.46 11.20 16.99
CA VAL A 8 3.44 10.26 17.51
C VAL A 8 3.98 8.95 18.13
N ARG A 9 5.27 8.60 17.93
CA ARG A 9 5.94 7.43 18.54
C ARG A 9 5.15 6.11 18.48
N LYS A 10 4.72 5.72 17.27
CA LYS A 10 4.07 4.45 16.96
C LYS A 10 5.02 3.46 16.24
N PRO A 11 5.80 2.67 16.98
CA PRO A 11 6.59 1.59 16.40
C PRO A 11 5.69 0.53 15.76
N GLY A 12 6.20 -0.14 14.71
CA GLY A 12 5.44 -1.15 13.97
C GLY A 12 4.39 -0.61 12.99
N SER A 13 4.16 0.71 12.94
CA SER A 13 3.26 1.30 11.94
C SER A 13 3.82 1.14 10.53
N LYS A 14 3.06 0.49 9.65
CA LYS A 14 3.35 0.37 8.22
C LYS A 14 2.44 1.31 7.43
N MET A 15 2.98 2.03 6.46
CA MET A 15 2.22 2.87 5.53
C MET A 15 2.31 2.25 4.15
N LEU A 16 1.17 1.94 3.55
CA LEU A 16 1.08 1.44 2.19
C LEU A 16 0.41 2.51 1.33
N THR A 17 1.03 2.88 0.22
CA THR A 17 0.48 3.86 -0.73
C THR A 17 0.52 3.28 -2.12
N SER A 18 -0.50 3.55 -2.93
CA SER A 18 -0.54 3.15 -4.32
C SER A 18 -1.18 4.26 -5.16
N ALA A 19 -0.81 4.32 -6.44
CA ALA A 19 -1.36 5.27 -7.40
C ALA A 19 -1.73 4.53 -8.68
N MET A 20 -3.03 4.50 -9.01
CA MET A 20 -3.55 3.77 -10.17
C MET A 20 -3.63 4.68 -11.39
N ARG A 21 -3.10 4.23 -12.53
CA ARG A 21 -3.12 4.95 -13.82
C ARG A 21 -3.55 4.01 -14.95
N GLY A 22 -4.08 4.59 -16.03
CA GLY A 22 -4.48 3.82 -17.22
C GLY A 22 -5.45 2.67 -16.88
N ALA A 23 -5.18 1.50 -17.44
CA ALA A 23 -5.99 0.29 -17.27
C ALA A 23 -6.25 -0.07 -15.79
N PHE A 24 -5.26 0.09 -14.91
CA PHE A 24 -5.43 -0.20 -13.47
C PHE A 24 -6.39 0.76 -12.75
N ARG A 25 -6.60 1.96 -13.31
CA ARG A 25 -7.59 2.92 -12.79
C ARG A 25 -8.99 2.60 -13.32
N SER A 26 -9.11 2.30 -14.61
CA SER A 26 -10.39 2.05 -15.27
C SER A 26 -10.97 0.66 -15.00
N ASP A 27 -10.12 -0.35 -14.89
CA ASP A 27 -10.52 -1.74 -14.68
C ASP A 27 -10.26 -2.17 -13.22
N ALA A 28 -11.32 -2.61 -12.55
CA ALA A 28 -11.25 -3.09 -11.18
C ALA A 28 -10.69 -4.51 -11.07
N ASN A 29 -10.90 -5.37 -12.07
CA ASN A 29 -10.45 -6.76 -12.07
C ASN A 29 -8.92 -6.81 -12.21
N THR A 30 -8.36 -6.13 -13.22
CA THR A 30 -6.90 -6.03 -13.41
C THR A 30 -6.20 -5.44 -12.18
N ARG A 31 -6.82 -4.45 -11.53
CA ARG A 31 -6.31 -3.89 -10.27
C ARG A 31 -6.34 -4.90 -9.13
N ALA A 32 -7.41 -5.67 -9.00
CA ALA A 32 -7.55 -6.66 -7.94
C ALA A 32 -6.50 -7.77 -8.06
N GLU A 33 -6.34 -8.33 -9.26
CA GLU A 33 -5.34 -9.39 -9.52
C GLU A 33 -3.92 -8.90 -9.22
N PHE A 34 -3.57 -7.71 -9.69
CA PHE A 34 -2.26 -7.12 -9.41
C PHE A 34 -2.02 -6.93 -7.91
N LEU A 35 -2.99 -6.34 -7.20
CA LEU A 35 -2.88 -6.09 -5.76
C LEU A 35 -2.85 -7.37 -4.94
N GLU A 36 -3.39 -8.47 -5.44
CA GLU A 36 -3.30 -9.78 -4.80
C GLU A 36 -1.90 -10.37 -4.93
N LEU A 37 -1.30 -10.29 -6.12
CA LEU A 37 0.04 -10.81 -6.39
C LEU A 37 1.14 -10.09 -5.59
N ILE A 38 1.03 -8.78 -5.38
CA ILE A 38 2.07 -7.99 -4.70
C ILE A 38 1.91 -7.92 -3.18
N ARG A 39 0.85 -8.53 -2.61
CA ARG A 39 0.65 -8.48 -1.17
C ARG A 39 1.79 -9.21 -0.46
N PRO A 40 2.43 -8.57 0.55
CA PRO A 40 3.41 -9.27 1.36
C PRO A 40 2.74 -10.44 2.10
N PRO A 41 3.45 -11.57 2.26
CA PRO A 41 2.95 -12.71 3.04
C PRO A 41 2.63 -12.24 4.47
N ARG A 42 1.55 -12.79 5.03
CA ARG A 42 1.09 -12.47 6.38
C ARG A 42 2.04 -13.00 7.45
#